data_AF-A0A967ER97-F1
#
_entry.id   AF-A0A967ER97-F1
#
_cell.length_a   1.000
_cell.length_b   1.000
_cell.length_c   1.000
_cell.angle_alpha   90.00
_cell.angle_beta   90.00
_cell.angle_gamma   90.00
#
_symmetry.space_group_name_H-M   'P 1'
#
loop_
_entity.id
_entity.type
_entity.pdbx_description
1 polymer ?
#
loop_
_entity_poly.entity_id
_entity_poly.type
_entity_poly.pdbx_seq_one_letter_code
_entity_poly.pdbx_strand_id
1 'polypeptide(L)' 'MESIEQLAKKAIGLQPVERIKLVEAILYSLDKPNPEIEQSWVRESEARYEAYKRGELAATDWEEIKKRYER' A
#
# COMPACT_ATOMS: atom_id res chain seq x y z
N MET A 1 24.52 -18.01 10.41
CA MET A 1 23.43 -17.15 9.88
C MET A 1 23.03 -17.73 8.54
N GLU A 2 21.73 -17.82 8.23
CA GLU A 2 21.27 -18.37 6.94
C GLU A 2 21.58 -17.40 5.80
N SER A 3 21.76 -17.91 4.58
CA SER A 3 21.92 -17.08 3.39
C SER A 3 20.60 -16.41 2.98
N ILE A 4 20.67 -15.37 2.17
CA ILE A 4 19.48 -14.67 1.64
C ILE A 4 18.61 -15.64 0.84
N GLU A 5 19.20 -16.52 0.03
CA GLU A 5 18.47 -17.52 -0.75
C GLU A 5 17.75 -18.53 0.15
N GLN A 6 18.36 -18.93 1.26
CA GLN A 6 17.75 -19.83 2.25
C GLN A 6 16.54 -19.17 2.94
N LEU A 7 16.68 -17.90 3.34
CA LEU A 7 15.60 -17.11 3.93
C LEU A 7 14.46 -16.88 2.94
N ALA A 8 14.77 -16.53 1.68
CA ALA A 8 13.79 -16.33 0.63
C ALA A 8 13.00 -17.62 0.34
N LYS A 9 13.67 -18.78 0.28
CA LYS A 9 13.02 -20.08 0.10
C LYS A 9 12.03 -20.40 1.22
N LYS A 10 12.39 -20.09 2.47
CA LYS A 10 11.47 -20.25 3.62
C LYS A 10 10.29 -19.29 3.54
N ALA A 11 10.54 -18.02 3.22
CA ALA A 11 9.51 -17.01 3.07
C ALA A 11 8.48 -17.38 1.98
N ILE A 12 8.94 -17.90 0.83
CA ILE A 12 8.06 -18.33 -0.26
C ILE A 12 7.10 -19.45 0.16
N GLY A 13 7.51 -20.30 1.12
CA GLY A 13 6.71 -21.39 1.67
C GLY A 13 5.63 -20.97 2.66
N LEU A 14 5.61 -19.72 3.10
CA LEU A 14 4.55 -19.18 3.96
C LEU A 14 3.23 -18.99 3.18
N GLN A 15 2.11 -18.94 3.90
CA GLN A 15 0.83 -18.59 3.28
C GLN A 15 0.88 -17.17 2.70
N PRO A 16 0.12 -16.85 1.64
CA PRO A 16 0.17 -15.54 0.99
C PRO A 16 0.07 -14.35 1.97
N VAL A 17 -0.82 -14.42 2.95
CA VAL A 17 -1.00 -13.38 3.97
C VAL A 17 0.24 -13.23 4.87
N GLU A 18 0.86 -14.34 5.25
CA GLU A 18 2.07 -14.34 6.08
C GLU A 18 3.28 -13.79 5.31
N ARG A 19 3.36 -14.05 4.00
CA ARG A 19 4.38 -13.44 3.14
C ARG A 19 4.27 -11.92 3.12
N ILE A 20 3.05 -11.40 2.99
CA ILE A 20 2.82 -9.95 3.02
C ILE A 20 3.25 -9.36 4.37
N LYS A 21 2.84 -9.97 5.50
CA LYS A 21 3.26 -9.54 6.84
C LYS A 21 4.78 -9.50 7.00
N LEU A 22 5.49 -10.51 6.47
CA LEU A 22 6.95 -10.54 6.51
C LEU A 22 7.57 -9.41 5.68
N VAL A 23 7.04 -9.15 4.48
CA VAL A 23 7.48 -8.04 3.63
C VAL A 23 7.28 -6.70 4.35
N GLU A 24 6.11 -6.47 4.96
CA GLU A 24 5.82 -5.26 5.73
C GLU A 24 6.80 -5.07 6.89
N ALA A 25 7.09 -6.13 7.65
CA ALA A 25 8.04 -6.07 8.76
C ALA A 25 9.46 -5.72 8.28
N ILE A 26 9.90 -6.27 7.14
CA ILE A 26 11.20 -5.95 6.54
C ILE A 26 11.21 -4.49 6.09
N LEU A 27 10.19 -4.03 5.36
CA LEU A 27 10.11 -2.64 4.90
C LEU A 27 10.13 -1.65 6.07
N TYR A 28 9.36 -1.92 7.13
CA TYR A 28 9.34 -1.11 8.35
C TYR A 28 10.71 -1.05 9.05
N SER A 29 11.53 -2.11 8.93
CA SER A 29 12.89 -2.11 9.49
C SER A 29 13.87 -1.23 8.72
N LEU A 30 13.60 -1.00 7.42
CA LEU A 30 14.45 -0.21 6.52
C LEU A 30 14.06 1.26 6.50
N ASP A 31 12.75 1.54 6.48
CA ASP A 31 12.19 2.88 6.44
C ASP A 31 11.00 2.95 7.39
N LYS A 32 11.19 3.64 8.51
CA LYS A 32 10.15 3.80 9.51
C LYS A 32 9.24 4.95 9.08
N PRO A 33 7.91 4.74 9.01
CA PRO A 33 6.98 5.81 8.69
C PRO A 33 7.17 7.00 9.64
N ASN A 34 7.24 8.21 9.07
CA ASN A 34 7.26 9.42 9.87
C ASN A 34 5.82 9.72 10.35
N PRO A 35 5.54 9.72 11.67
CA PRO A 35 4.20 9.93 12.20
C PRO A 35 3.55 11.25 11.74
N GLU A 36 4.33 12.30 11.51
CA GLU A 36 3.82 13.60 11.06
C GLU A 36 3.36 13.54 9.60
N ILE A 37 4.09 12.78 8.77
CA ILE A 37 3.73 12.55 7.37
C ILE A 37 2.46 11.69 7.32
N GLU A 38 2.40 10.60 8.09
CA GLU A 38 1.22 9.74 8.20
C GLU A 38 -0.04 10.54 8.60
N GLN A 39 0.06 11.37 9.64
CA GLN A 39 -1.05 12.23 10.07
C GLN A 39 -1.47 13.24 9.02
N SER A 40 -0.52 13.75 8.23
CA SER A 40 -0.83 14.68 7.13
C SER A 40 -1.52 13.97 5.97
N TRP A 41 -1.12 12.73 5.66
CA TRP A 41 -1.77 11.89 4.66
C TRP A 41 -3.20 11.51 5.04
N VAL A 42 -3.44 11.13 6.30
CA VAL A 42 -4.79 10.84 6.80
C VAL A 42 -5.70 12.05 6.63
N ARG A 43 -5.26 13.23 7.13
CA ARG A 43 -6.03 14.48 7.03
C ARG A 43 -6.37 14.85 5.59
N GLU A 44 -5.39 14.80 4.70
CA GLU A 44 -5.60 15.13 3.28
C GLU A 44 -6.54 14.13 2.60
N SER A 45 -6.39 12.84 2.88
CA SER A 45 -7.23 11.79 2.28
C SER A 45 -8.68 11.92 2.70
N GLU A 46 -8.93 12.16 3.99
CA GLU A 46 -10.27 12.41 4.53
C GLU A 46 -10.86 13.70 3.93
N ALA A 47 -10.09 14.79 3.89
CA ALA A 47 -10.55 16.05 3.32
C ALA A 47 -10.96 15.91 1.84
N ARG A 48 -10.16 15.20 1.03
CA ARG A 48 -10.48 14.91 -0.37
C ARG A 48 -11.71 14.04 -0.50
N TYR A 49 -11.84 13.01 0.32
CA TYR A 49 -13.00 12.14 0.27
C TYR A 49 -14.30 12.91 0.60
N GLU A 50 -14.27 13.79 1.60
CA GLU A 50 -15.42 14.64 1.93
C GLU A 50 -15.76 15.63 0.82
N ALA A 51 -14.75 16.28 0.21
CA ALA A 51 -14.97 17.19 -0.92
C ALA A 51 -15.56 16.46 -2.14
N TYR A 52 -15.10 15.24 -2.43
CA TYR A 52 -15.70 14.38 -3.45
C TYR A 52 -17.17 14.08 -3.16
N LYS A 53 -17.51 13.68 -1.93
CA LYS A 53 -18.91 13.42 -1.52
C LYS A 53 -19.81 14.65 -1.65
N ARG A 54 -19.27 15.86 -1.50
CA ARG A 54 -20.00 17.12 -1.72
C ARG A 54 -20.09 17.53 -3.20
N GLY A 55 -19.46 16.78 -4.11
CA GLY A 55 -19.40 17.11 -5.53
C GLY A 55 -18.40 18.23 -5.87
N GLU A 56 -17.51 18.57 -4.95
CA GLU A 56 -16.50 19.63 -5.11
C GLU A 56 -15.23 19.12 -5.81
N LEU A 57 -15.08 17.80 -5.94
CA LEU A 57 -13.98 17.18 -6.68
C LEU A 57 -14.52 16.31 -7.82
N ALA A 58 -13.92 16.47 -8.99
CA ALA A 58 -14.11 15.53 -10.09
C ALA A 58 -13.42 14.20 -9.78
N ALA A 59 -14.06 13.10 -10.15
CA ALA A 59 -13.47 11.77 -10.12
C ALA A 59 -13.61 11.12 -11.49
N THR A 60 -12.66 10.25 -11.83
CA THR A 60 -12.77 9.39 -13.00
C THR A 60 -13.33 8.04 -12.58
N ASP A 61 -14.25 7.51 -13.38
CA ASP A 61 -14.83 6.20 -13.14
C ASP A 61 -13.76 5.10 -13.22
N TRP A 62 -13.82 4.14 -12.30
CA TRP A 62 -12.85 3.06 -12.23
C TRP A 62 -12.85 2.19 -13.50
N GLU A 63 -14.02 1.89 -14.07
CA GLU A 63 -14.12 1.08 -15.28
C GLU A 63 -13.53 1.81 -16.49
N GLU A 64 -13.62 3.15 -16.53
CA GLU A 64 -12.96 3.95 -17.57
C GLU A 64 -11.43 3.85 -17.48
N ILE A 65 -10.88 3.90 -16.26
CA ILE A 65 -9.43 3.73 -16.05
C ILE A 65 -8.99 2.31 -16.40
N LYS A 66 -9.73 1.29 -15.95
CA LYS A 66 -9.41 -0.12 -16.16
C LYS A 66 -9.25 -0.46 -17.65
N LYS A 67 -10.18 0.01 -18.49
CA LYS A 67 -10.13 -0.16 -19.96
C LYS A 67 -8.84 0.35 -20.61
N ARG A 68 -8.16 1.35 -20.04
CA ARG A 68 -6.90 1.89 -20.59
C ARG A 68 -5.72 0.91 -20.46
N TYR A 69 -5.83 -0.05 -19.54
CA TYR A 69 -4.78 -1.01 -19.20
C TYR A 69 -5.17 -2.45 -19.52
N GLU A 70 -6.40 -2.69 -19.96
CA GLU A 70 -6.79 -3.95 -20.59
C GLU A 70 -6.06 -4.06 -21.95
N ARG A 71 -5.01 -4.88 -21.97
CA ARG A 71 -4.35 -5.32 -23.21
C ARG A 71 -5.16 -6.42 -23.87
#